data_AF-A0A9N9QHZ6-F1
#
_entry.id   AF-A0A9N9QHZ6-F1
#
_cell.length_a   1.000
_cell.length_b   1.000
_cell.length_c   1.000
_cell.angle_alpha   90.00
_cell.angle_beta   90.00
_cell.angle_gamma   90.00
#
_symmetry.space_group_name_H-M   'P 1'
#
loop_
_entity.id
_entity.type
_entity.pdbx_description
1 polymer ?
#
loop_
_entity_poly.entity_id
_entity_poly.type
_entity_poly.pdbx_seq_one_letter_code
_entity_poly.pdbx_strand_id
1 'polypeptide(L)' 'MTRGNQRELARAKNQKKQQDLVKGKKTDGLTVEQRKARDAEVMRLKQKQKEELKQNNSNK' A
#
# COMPACT_ATOMS: atom_id res chain seq x y z
N MET A 1 -24.56 -27.22 24.33
CA MET A 1 -24.44 -25.86 23.74
C MET A 1 -23.03 -25.23 23.84
N THR A 2 -22.05 -25.82 24.53
CA THR A 2 -20.73 -25.19 24.83
C THR A 2 -19.61 -25.41 23.80
N ARG A 3 -19.83 -26.19 22.71
CA ARG A 3 -18.82 -26.42 21.66
C ARG A 3 -19.09 -25.71 20.33
N GLY A 4 -20.34 -25.30 20.07
CA GLY A 4 -20.69 -24.54 18.86
C GLY A 4 -20.03 -23.17 18.84
N ASN A 5 -20.05 -22.47 19.99
CA ASN A 5 -19.43 -21.16 20.14
C ASN A 5 -17.91 -21.19 19.88
N GLN A 6 -17.20 -22.19 20.41
CA GLN A 6 -15.74 -22.29 20.22
C GLN A 6 -15.35 -22.57 18.76
N ARG A 7 -16.16 -23.34 18.04
CA ARG A 7 -15.92 -23.62 16.61
C ARG A 7 -16.13 -22.35 15.78
N GLU A 8 -17.20 -21.61 16.03
CA GLU A 8 -17.47 -20.35 15.33
C GLU A 8 -16.39 -19.29 15.62
N LEU A 9 -15.96 -19.19 16.88
CA LEU A 9 -14.85 -18.31 17.26
C LEU A 9 -13.54 -18.68 16.56
N ALA A 10 -13.22 -19.97 16.43
CA ALA A 10 -12.03 -20.44 15.73
C ALA A 10 -12.10 -20.13 14.22
N ARG A 11 -13.26 -20.31 13.59
CA ARG A 11 -13.48 -19.93 12.18
C ARG A 11 -13.32 -18.43 11.98
N ALA A 12 -13.94 -17.61 12.82
CA ALA A 12 -13.83 -16.16 12.75
C ALA A 12 -12.36 -15.69 12.92
N LYS A 13 -11.62 -16.29 13.86
CA LYS A 13 -10.18 -16.01 14.05
C LYS A 13 -9.36 -16.38 12.82
N ASN A 14 -9.60 -17.55 12.22
CA ASN A 14 -8.88 -17.99 11.02
C ASN A 14 -9.19 -17.09 9.83
N GLN A 15 -10.46 -16.72 9.63
CA GLN A 15 -10.86 -15.82 8.55
C GLN A 15 -10.23 -14.44 8.72
N LYS A 16 -10.23 -13.89 9.94
CA LYS A 16 -9.55 -12.63 10.26
C LYS A 16 -8.05 -12.71 9.99
N LYS A 17 -7.39 -13.80 10.41
CA LYS A 17 -5.96 -14.03 10.16
C LYS A 17 -5.64 -14.06 8.66
N GLN A 18 -6.48 -14.72 7.85
CA GLN A 18 -6.28 -14.76 6.40
C GLN A 18 -6.52 -13.39 5.75
N GLN A 19 -7.52 -12.64 6.20
CA GLN A 19 -7.75 -11.27 5.75
C GLN A 19 -6.56 -10.37 6.10
N ASP A 20 -6.04 -10.44 7.32
CA ASP A 20 -4.88 -9.65 7.76
C ASP A 20 -3.60 -10.02 7.01
N LEU A 21 -3.42 -11.29 6.64
CA LEU A 21 -2.29 -11.73 5.80
C LEU A 21 -2.36 -11.20 4.36
N VAL A 22 -3.55 -10.90 3.86
CA VAL A 22 -3.76 -10.30 2.53
C VAL A 22 -3.80 -8.78 2.63
N LYS A 23 -4.20 -8.23 3.78
CA LYS A 23 -4.25 -6.80 4.05
C LYS A 23 -2.85 -6.22 3.99
N GLY A 24 -2.64 -5.31 3.04
CA GLY A 24 -1.32 -4.70 2.79
C GLY A 24 -0.48 -5.43 1.75
N LYS A 25 -0.87 -6.63 1.31
CA LYS A 25 -0.32 -7.23 0.09
C LYS A 25 -0.89 -6.46 -1.11
N LYS A 26 -0.02 -5.66 -1.71
CA LYS A 26 -0.27 -4.87 -2.91
C LYS A 26 -0.40 -5.84 -4.10
N THR A 27 -1.59 -5.92 -4.70
CA THR A 27 -1.95 -6.85 -5.81
C THR A 27 -1.43 -6.40 -7.18
N ASP A 28 -0.58 -5.37 -7.20
CA ASP A 28 -0.12 -4.64 -8.37
C ASP A 28 0.69 -5.49 -9.37
N GLY A 29 0.98 -6.77 -9.05
CA GLY A 29 1.72 -7.71 -9.91
C GLY A 29 3.19 -7.36 -10.13
N LEU A 30 3.68 -6.27 -9.53
CA LEU A 30 5.04 -5.77 -9.73
C LEU A 30 6.02 -6.43 -8.78
N THR A 31 7.22 -6.69 -9.29
CA THR A 31 8.35 -7.08 -8.45
C THR A 31 8.75 -5.93 -7.52
N VAL A 32 9.49 -6.25 -6.46
CA VAL A 32 10.00 -5.25 -5.50
C VAL A 32 10.86 -4.19 -6.20
N GLU A 33 11.65 -4.59 -7.20
CA GLU A 33 12.51 -3.69 -7.96
C GLU A 33 11.72 -2.73 -8.86
N GLN A 34 10.72 -3.25 -9.58
CA GLN A 34 9.84 -2.42 -10.41
C GLN A 34 9.08 -1.39 -9.57
N ARG A 35 8.68 -1.78 -8.34
CA ARG A 35 8.05 -0.86 -7.38
C ARG A 35 9.02 0.25 -6.98
N LYS A 36 10.26 -0.08 -6.61
CA LYS A 36 11.29 0.90 -6.26
C LYS A 36 11.58 1.86 -7.42
N ALA A 37 11.65 1.35 -8.65
CA ALA A 37 11.86 2.17 -9.85
C ALA A 37 10.70 3.16 -10.06
N ARG A 38 9.45 2.68 -9.96
CA ARG A 38 8.26 3.54 -10.06
C ARG A 38 8.23 4.61 -8.96
N ASP A 39 8.47 4.23 -7.71
CA ASP A 39 8.44 5.16 -6.59
C ASP A 39 9.55 6.24 -6.73
N ALA A 40 10.73 5.85 -7.22
CA ALA A 40 11.83 6.77 -7.52
C ALA A 40 11.49 7.74 -8.66
N GLU A 41 10.84 7.27 -9.73
CA GLU A 41 10.40 8.11 -10.83
C GLU A 41 9.36 9.13 -10.39
N VAL A 42 8.35 8.70 -9.62
CA VAL A 42 7.33 9.60 -9.06
C VAL A 42 7.97 10.67 -8.16
N MET A 43 8.97 10.31 -7.36
CA MET A 43 9.69 11.28 -6.52
C MET A 43 10.48 12.29 -7.35
N ARG A 44 11.16 11.86 -8.41
CA ARG A 44 11.87 12.76 -9.33
C ARG A 44 10.91 13.73 -10.02
N LEU A 45 9.77 13.24 -10.49
CA LEU A 45 8.74 14.09 -11.12
C LEU A 45 8.19 15.12 -10.13
N LYS A 46 7.91 14.72 -8.88
CA LYS A 46 7.47 15.65 -7.83
C LYS A 46 8.52 16.72 -7.51
N GLN A 47 9.80 16.35 -7.48
CA GLN A 47 10.89 17.31 -7.27
C GLN A 47 10.95 18.33 -8.41
N LYS A 48 10.93 17.87 -9.66
CA LYS A 48 10.91 18.74 -10.85
C LYS A 48 9.72 19.69 -10.84
N GLN A 49 8.50 19.19 -10.60
CA GLN A 49 7.31 20.03 -10.51
C GLN A 49 7.43 21.08 -9.40
N LYS A 50 8.00 20.72 -8.25
CA LYS A 50 8.23 21.66 -7.15
C LYS A 50 9.25 22.74 -7.53
N GLU A 51 10.29 22.38 -8.27
CA GLU A 51 11.27 23.34 -8.79
C GLU A 51 10.63 24.27 -9.84
N GLU A 52 9.90 23.73 -10.80
CA GLU A 52 9.16 24.49 -11.81
C GLU A 52 8.18 25.48 -11.18
N LEU A 53 7.40 25.05 -10.18
CA LEU A 53 6.49 25.92 -9.42
C LEU A 53 7.23 27.04 -8.69
N LYS A 54 8.40 26.75 -8.11
CA LYS A 54 9.24 27.78 -7.48
C LYS A 54 9.78 28.78 -8.51
N GLN A 55 10.24 28.30 -9.65
CA GLN A 55 10.75 29.17 -10.73
C GLN A 55 9.64 30.05 -11.29
N ASN A 56 8.46 29.48 -11.57
CA ASN A 56 7.31 30.25 -12.05
C ASN A 56 6.84 31.30 -11.03
N ASN A 57 6.86 30.99 -9.73
CA ASN A 57 6.51 31.97 -8.70
C ASN A 57 7.57 33.05 -8.50
N SER A 58 8.85 32.78 -8.79
CA SER A 58 9.92 33.78 -8.70
C SER A 58 9.94 34.74 -9.88
N ASN A 59 9.41 34.33 -11.04
CA ASN A 59 9.37 35.11 -12.27
C ASN A 59 8.09 35.95 -12.42
N LYS A 60 7.24 36.01 -11.38
CA LYS A 60 5.98 36.75 -11.35
C LYS A 60 6.06 37.88 -10.34
#